data_AF-A0A553DU42-F1
#
_entry.id   AF-A0A553DU42-F1
#
_cell.length_a   1.000
_cell.length_b   1.000
_cell.length_c   1.000
_cell.angle_alpha   90.00
_cell.angle_beta   90.00
_cell.angle_gamma   90.00
#
_symmetry.space_group_name_H-M   'P 1'
#
loop_
_entity.id
_entity.type
_entity.pdbx_description
1 polymer ?
#
loop_
_entity_poly.entity_id
_entity_poly.type
_entity_poly.pdbx_seq_one_letter_code
_entity_poly.pdbx_strand_id
1 'polypeptide(L)'
;MEFIYSRLDNCILFDKLKNEEISKTLAYMLDFKEHENLVVIPKPHSIEISNAEICIAVIFYVGFEREEYEAVKVKNNFHIVVFESIMLSLCEFEKLPLKFIDYTALFFMSLARTEDKKIREFLSLMNLRGNNTVYHLDK
;
A
#
# COMPACT_ATOMS: atom_id res chain seq x y z
N MET A 1 19.39 2.48 -1.91
CA MET A 1 18.68 1.32 -2.48
C MET A 1 19.45 0.06 -2.15
N GLU A 2 18.81 -0.85 -1.43
CA GLU A 2 19.38 -2.16 -1.04
C GLU A 2 18.88 -3.24 -2.01
N PHE A 3 19.77 -4.13 -2.44
CA PHE A 3 19.46 -5.23 -3.37
C PHE A 3 19.11 -6.51 -2.60
N ILE A 4 17.98 -6.48 -1.89
CA ILE A 4 17.54 -7.60 -1.06
C ILE A 4 16.79 -8.67 -1.88
N TYR A 5 16.11 -8.25 -2.94
CA TYR A 5 15.35 -9.12 -3.82
C TYR A 5 16.08 -9.37 -5.13
N SER A 6 15.76 -10.50 -5.76
CA SER A 6 16.28 -10.84 -7.09
C SER A 6 15.76 -9.93 -8.19
N ARG A 7 14.52 -9.42 -8.04
CA ARG A 7 13.90 -8.48 -8.99
C ARG A 7 14.10 -7.04 -8.52
N LEU A 8 14.57 -6.20 -9.45
CA LEU A 8 14.79 -4.77 -9.19
C LEU A 8 13.51 -4.05 -8.75
N ASP A 9 12.37 -4.37 -9.37
CA ASP A 9 11.08 -3.76 -9.03
C ASP A 9 10.72 -3.95 -7.56
N ASN A 10 11.01 -5.14 -7.00
CA ASN A 10 10.74 -5.46 -5.60
C ASN A 10 11.69 -4.71 -4.66
N CYS A 11 12.94 -4.49 -5.07
CA CYS A 11 13.88 -3.64 -4.33
C CYS A 11 13.43 -2.18 -4.31
N ILE A 12 12.93 -1.67 -5.44
CA ILE A 12 12.36 -0.31 -5.52
C ILE A 12 11.14 -0.21 -4.61
N LEU A 13 10.21 -1.16 -4.68
CA LEU A 13 9.02 -1.17 -3.84
C LEU A 13 9.38 -1.18 -2.35
N PHE A 14 10.35 -2.01 -1.95
CA PHE A 14 10.85 -2.04 -0.58
C PHE A 14 11.44 -0.71 -0.13
N ASP A 15 12.27 -0.08 -0.96
CA ASP A 15 12.84 1.25 -0.68
C ASP A 15 11.75 2.32 -0.55
N LYS A 16 10.68 2.25 -1.36
CA LYS A 16 9.52 3.16 -1.25
C LYS A 16 8.67 2.91 -0.02
N LEU A 17 8.43 1.66 0.35
CA LEU A 17 7.63 1.34 1.54
C LEU A 17 8.34 1.73 2.84
N LYS A 18 9.67 1.83 2.85
CA LYS A 18 10.42 2.44 3.97
C LYS A 18 10.09 3.92 4.21
N ASN A 19 9.47 4.60 3.25
CA ASN A 19 8.93 5.94 3.49
C ASN A 19 7.71 5.83 4.41
N GLU A 20 7.78 6.54 5.54
CA GLU A 20 6.75 6.49 6.58
C GLU A 20 5.38 6.94 6.08
N GLU A 21 5.31 7.99 5.25
CA GLU A 21 4.04 8.48 4.68
C GLU A 21 3.36 7.39 3.84
N ILE A 22 4.14 6.69 3.02
CA ILE A 22 3.62 5.64 2.12
C ILE A 22 3.15 4.42 2.94
N SER A 23 3.95 3.96 3.89
CA SER A 23 3.59 2.79 4.71
C SER A 23 2.39 3.07 5.63
N LYS A 24 2.33 4.26 6.25
CA LYS A 24 1.16 4.71 7.03
C LYS A 24 -0.09 4.82 6.17
N THR A 25 0.06 5.39 4.97
CA THR A 25 -1.07 5.49 4.03
C THR A 25 -1.58 4.11 3.62
N LEU A 26 -0.68 3.17 3.32
CA LEU A 26 -1.07 1.81 2.98
C LEU A 26 -1.80 1.14 4.15
N ALA A 27 -1.31 1.30 5.38
CA ALA A 27 -1.99 0.78 6.58
C ALA A 27 -3.40 1.38 6.73
N TYR A 28 -3.52 2.71 6.63
CA TYR A 28 -4.80 3.41 6.69
C TYR A 28 -5.79 2.93 5.62
N MET A 29 -5.34 2.67 4.40
CA MET A 29 -6.21 2.15 3.33
C MET A 29 -6.79 0.76 3.63
N LEU A 30 -6.21 -0.01 4.56
CA LEU A 30 -6.61 -1.37 4.84
C LEU A 30 -7.61 -1.51 5.99
N ASP A 31 -7.54 -0.63 6.99
CA ASP A 31 -8.38 -0.68 8.19
C ASP A 31 -8.94 0.68 8.66
N PHE A 32 -8.65 1.77 7.94
CA PHE A 32 -9.09 3.13 8.21
C PHE A 32 -8.65 3.70 9.57
N LYS A 33 -7.51 3.23 10.09
CA LYS A 33 -6.92 3.73 11.34
C LYS A 33 -5.53 4.31 11.10
N GLU A 34 -5.15 5.24 11.96
CA GLU A 34 -3.79 5.80 11.99
C GLU A 34 -2.86 4.82 12.71
N HIS A 35 -1.72 4.54 12.09
CA HIS A 35 -0.71 3.61 12.61
C HIS A 35 0.64 4.32 12.71
N GLU A 36 1.27 4.19 13.87
CA GLU A 36 2.57 4.80 14.15
C GLU A 36 3.65 3.73 14.31
N ASN A 37 4.92 4.12 14.12
CA ASN A 37 6.10 3.26 14.32
C ASN A 37 6.06 1.95 13.51
N LEU A 38 5.57 2.01 12.27
CA LEU A 38 5.58 0.86 11.36
C LEU A 38 7.02 0.49 10.99
N VAL A 39 7.35 -0.79 11.12
CA VAL A 39 8.65 -1.34 10.72
C VAL A 39 8.48 -2.08 9.40
N VAL A 40 9.35 -1.80 8.44
CA VAL A 40 9.35 -2.44 7.12
C VAL A 40 10.47 -3.48 7.06
N ILE A 41 10.09 -4.75 7.00
CA ILE A 41 10.98 -5.90 7.12
C ILE A 41 10.92 -6.71 5.83
N PRO A 42 12.06 -6.95 5.17
CA PRO A 42 12.07 -7.81 3.99
C PRO A 42 11.88 -9.28 4.39
N LYS A 43 11.11 -10.03 3.60
CA LYS A 43 10.91 -11.47 3.72
C LYS A 43 11.21 -12.14 2.37
N PRO A 44 11.47 -13.46 2.31
CA PRO A 44 11.75 -14.14 1.03
C PRO A 44 10.73 -13.86 -0.11
N HIS A 45 9.44 -13.89 0.19
CA HIS A 45 8.33 -13.79 -0.78
C HIS A 45 7.45 -12.56 -0.59
N SER A 46 7.73 -11.74 0.42
CA SER A 46 6.93 -10.56 0.73
C SER A 46 7.76 -9.44 1.38
N ILE A 47 7.16 -8.27 1.52
CA ILE A 47 7.59 -7.24 2.47
C ILE A 47 6.59 -7.22 3.60
N GLU A 48 7.07 -7.39 4.83
CA GLU A 48 6.25 -7.20 6.02
C GLU A 48 6.31 -5.73 6.46
N ILE A 49 5.15 -5.13 6.72
CA ILE A 49 5.02 -3.82 7.37
C ILE A 49 4.20 -4.04 8.63
N SER A 50 4.77 -3.81 9.80
CA SER A 50 4.09 -4.17 11.04
C SER A 50 4.46 -3.28 12.22
N ASN A 51 3.54 -3.23 13.18
CA ASN A 51 3.75 -2.79 14.55
C ASN A 51 2.95 -3.73 15.48
N ALA A 52 2.66 -3.30 16.72
CA ALA A 52 1.88 -4.12 17.67
C ALA A 52 0.38 -4.26 17.29
N GLU A 53 -0.14 -3.38 16.44
CA GLU A 53 -1.56 -3.23 16.14
C GLU A 53 -1.96 -3.78 14.77
N ILE A 54 -1.03 -3.77 13.80
CA ILE A 54 -1.26 -4.21 12.42
C ILE A 54 -0.07 -4.98 11.87
N CYS A 55 -0.35 -5.96 11.00
CA CYS A 55 0.65 -6.63 10.19
C CYS A 55 0.20 -6.74 8.74
N ILE A 56 0.98 -6.18 7.81
CA ILE A 56 0.70 -6.18 6.39
C ILE A 56 1.79 -6.98 5.70
N ALA A 57 1.42 -8.00 4.93
CA ALA A 57 2.33 -8.71 4.05
C ALA A 57 2.05 -8.28 2.59
N VAL A 58 2.98 -7.54 2.00
CA VAL A 58 2.95 -7.18 0.57
C VAL A 58 3.65 -8.28 -0.21
N ILE A 59 2.90 -9.12 -0.92
CA ILE A 59 3.45 -10.34 -1.55
C ILE A 59 3.84 -10.08 -3.01
N PHE A 60 4.89 -10.77 -3.48
CA PHE A 60 5.40 -10.61 -4.85
C PHE A 60 5.08 -11.78 -5.78
N TYR A 61 5.11 -13.01 -5.26
CA TYR A 61 5.02 -14.23 -6.05
C TYR A 61 4.53 -15.42 -5.20
N VAL A 62 4.16 -16.48 -5.91
CA VAL A 62 3.81 -17.80 -5.35
C VAL A 62 4.98 -18.35 -4.52
N GLY A 63 4.66 -19.03 -3.40
CA GLY A 63 5.60 -19.48 -2.38
C GLY A 63 5.24 -18.90 -1.00
N PHE A 64 4.71 -17.67 -0.97
CA PHE A 64 4.23 -17.02 0.25
C PHE A 64 3.22 -17.87 1.02
N GLU A 65 2.29 -18.52 0.32
CA GLU A 65 1.22 -19.31 0.93
C GLU A 65 1.73 -20.52 1.73
N ARG A 66 2.92 -21.02 1.38
CA ARG A 66 3.54 -22.18 2.02
C ARG A 66 4.52 -21.78 3.11
N GLU A 67 5.30 -20.73 2.86
CA GLU A 67 6.47 -20.42 3.69
C GLU A 67 6.22 -19.34 4.73
N GLU A 68 5.33 -18.38 4.46
CA GLU A 68 5.20 -17.17 5.27
C GLU A 68 3.79 -16.96 5.85
N TYR A 69 2.76 -17.44 5.16
CA TYR A 69 1.36 -17.19 5.53
C TYR A 69 1.03 -17.65 6.95
N GLU A 70 1.49 -18.83 7.36
CA GLU A 70 1.24 -19.39 8.69
C GLU A 70 1.77 -18.49 9.82
N ALA A 71 2.87 -17.78 9.59
CA ALA A 71 3.45 -16.85 10.56
C ALA A 71 2.72 -15.48 10.56
N VAL A 72 2.17 -15.06 9.42
CA VAL A 72 1.43 -13.80 9.28
C VAL A 72 0.02 -13.93 9.85
N LYS A 73 -0.67 -15.05 9.60
CA LYS A 73 -2.09 -15.23 9.98
C LYS A 73 -2.36 -15.19 11.49
N VAL A 74 -1.33 -15.47 12.30
CA VAL A 74 -1.43 -15.45 13.77
C VAL A 74 -1.20 -14.06 14.36
N LYS A 75 -0.80 -13.08 13.53
CA LYS A 75 -0.59 -11.70 13.97
C LYS A 75 -1.91 -10.95 14.05
N ASN A 76 -1.93 -9.95 14.92
CA ASN A 76 -3.10 -9.11 15.11
C ASN A 76 -3.38 -8.29 13.84
N ASN A 77 -4.66 -8.15 13.48
CA ASN A 77 -5.14 -7.36 12.34
C ASN A 77 -4.28 -7.56 11.07
N PHE A 78 -4.10 -8.82 10.66
CA PHE A 78 -3.22 -9.10 9.53
C PHE A 78 -3.92 -8.82 8.19
N HIS A 79 -3.15 -8.36 7.21
CA HIS A 79 -3.59 -8.13 5.85
C HIS A 79 -2.56 -8.69 4.86
N ILE A 80 -3.05 -9.25 3.76
CA ILE A 80 -2.21 -9.70 2.64
C ILE A 80 -2.54 -8.78 1.47
N VAL A 81 -1.53 -8.11 0.94
CA VAL A 81 -1.68 -7.10 -0.10
C VAL A 81 -0.93 -7.52 -1.35
N VAL A 82 -1.59 -7.30 -2.49
CA VAL A 82 -0.97 -7.39 -3.82
C VAL A 82 -1.18 -6.09 -4.56
N PHE A 83 -0.17 -5.69 -5.34
CA PHE A 83 -0.26 -4.54 -6.24
C PHE A 83 -0.55 -4.93 -7.69
N GLU A 84 -0.63 -6.22 -7.99
CA GLU A 84 -0.93 -6.76 -9.31
C GLU A 84 -2.22 -7.57 -9.23
N SER A 85 -3.27 -7.12 -9.91
CA SER A 85 -4.61 -7.72 -9.81
C SER A 85 -4.67 -9.16 -10.33
N ILE A 86 -3.76 -9.53 -11.25
CA ILE A 86 -3.61 -10.89 -11.76
C ILE A 86 -3.36 -11.91 -10.63
N MET A 87 -2.71 -11.49 -9.53
CA MET A 87 -2.42 -12.38 -8.40
C MET A 87 -3.70 -12.90 -7.73
N LEU A 88 -4.81 -12.16 -7.80
CA LEU A 88 -6.10 -12.60 -7.26
C LEU A 88 -6.66 -13.83 -8.00
N SER A 89 -6.18 -14.10 -9.22
CA SER A 89 -6.65 -15.22 -10.06
C SER A 89 -5.80 -16.48 -9.97
N LEU A 90 -4.69 -16.44 -9.24
CA LEU A 90 -3.78 -17.57 -9.09
C LEU A 90 -4.38 -18.61 -8.15
N CYS A 91 -4.36 -19.89 -8.54
CA CYS A 91 -4.98 -20.96 -7.75
C CYS A 91 -4.28 -21.17 -6.41
N GLU A 92 -2.98 -20.85 -6.31
CA GLU A 92 -2.23 -20.89 -5.06
C GLU A 92 -2.75 -19.89 -4.02
N PHE A 93 -3.40 -18.82 -4.47
CA PHE A 93 -3.94 -17.76 -3.61
C PHE A 93 -5.46 -17.82 -3.42
N GLU A 94 -6.15 -18.81 -4.00
CA GLU A 94 -7.62 -18.92 -3.99
C GLU A 94 -8.22 -18.90 -2.58
N LYS A 95 -7.50 -19.45 -1.60
CA LYS A 95 -7.97 -19.56 -0.20
C LYS A 95 -7.42 -18.47 0.72
N LEU A 96 -6.65 -17.53 0.19
CA LEU A 96 -6.04 -16.48 0.99
C LEU A 96 -6.81 -15.16 0.86
N PRO A 97 -6.95 -14.39 1.95
CA PRO A 97 -7.67 -13.12 1.96
C PRO A 97 -6.83 -11.98 1.36
N LEU A 98 -6.46 -12.10 0.07
CA LEU A 98 -5.69 -11.08 -0.64
C LEU A 98 -6.54 -9.82 -0.87
N LYS A 99 -5.93 -8.66 -0.63
CA LYS A 99 -6.46 -7.34 -0.98
C LYS A 99 -5.61 -6.75 -2.09
N PHE A 100 -6.23 -6.45 -3.23
CA PHE A 100 -5.57 -5.68 -4.27
C PHE A 100 -5.60 -4.19 -3.91
N ILE A 101 -4.44 -3.56 -3.94
CA ILE A 101 -4.30 -2.11 -3.81
C ILE A 101 -3.66 -1.61 -5.10
N ASP A 102 -4.31 -0.67 -5.77
CA ASP A 102 -3.75 -0.05 -6.96
C ASP A 102 -2.65 0.96 -6.58
N TYR A 103 -1.52 0.95 -7.29
CA TYR A 103 -0.40 1.87 -7.01
C TYR A 103 -0.79 3.34 -7.16
N THR A 104 -1.65 3.65 -8.12
CA THR A 104 -2.14 5.02 -8.36
C THR A 104 -3.03 5.47 -7.21
N ALA A 105 -3.87 4.57 -6.69
CA ALA A 105 -4.67 4.84 -5.49
C ALA A 105 -3.79 5.11 -4.26
N LEU A 106 -2.77 4.27 -4.02
CA LEU A 106 -1.80 4.49 -2.93
C LEU A 106 -1.06 5.83 -3.09
N PHE A 107 -0.62 6.14 -4.30
CA PHE A 107 0.07 7.40 -4.61
C PHE A 107 -0.81 8.62 -4.31
N PHE A 108 -2.03 8.68 -4.85
CA PHE A 108 -2.91 9.83 -4.62
C PHE A 108 -3.36 9.93 -3.17
N MET A 109 -3.60 8.81 -2.49
CA MET A 109 -3.93 8.83 -1.06
C MET A 109 -2.76 9.35 -0.24
N SER A 110 -1.52 8.97 -0.58
CA SER A 110 -0.32 9.43 0.14
C SER A 110 -0.13 10.94 -0.07
N LEU A 111 -0.38 11.42 -1.30
CA LEU A 111 -0.38 12.85 -1.60
C LEU A 111 -1.47 13.62 -0.86
N ALA A 112 -2.68 13.06 -0.74
CA ALA A 112 -3.79 13.70 -0.04
C ALA A 112 -3.53 13.79 1.48
N ARG A 113 -2.76 12.85 2.03
CA ARG A 113 -2.48 12.73 3.46
C ARG A 113 -1.22 13.49 3.91
N THR A 114 -0.30 13.79 2.99
CA THR A 114 0.93 14.51 3.30
C THR A 114 0.69 15.81 4.08
N GLU A 115 1.56 16.12 5.04
CA GLU A 115 1.53 17.40 5.77
C GLU A 115 2.31 18.51 5.06
N ASP A 116 2.99 18.22 3.94
CA ASP A 116 3.76 19.21 3.21
C ASP A 116 2.84 20.28 2.60
N LYS A 117 2.97 21.51 3.11
CA LYS A 117 2.18 22.65 2.68
C LYS A 117 2.32 22.95 1.18
N LYS A 118 3.51 22.84 0.60
CA LYS A 118 3.73 23.10 -0.83
C LYS A 118 3.02 22.07 -1.69
N ILE A 119 3.05 20.81 -1.29
CA ILE A 119 2.32 19.75 -2.00
C ILE A 119 0.81 19.97 -1.88
N ARG A 120 0.30 20.32 -0.70
CA ARG A 120 -1.12 20.66 -0.51
C ARG A 120 -1.56 21.86 -1.36
N GLU A 121 -0.76 22.92 -1.40
CA GLU A 121 -0.99 24.08 -2.26
C GLU A 121 -1.02 23.67 -3.74
N PHE A 122 -0.08 22.83 -4.18
CA PHE A 122 -0.07 22.32 -5.56
C PHE A 122 -1.29 21.45 -5.88
N LEU A 123 -1.70 20.55 -4.97
CA LEU A 123 -2.90 19.71 -5.13
C LEU A 123 -4.19 20.53 -5.19
N SER A 124 -4.24 21.69 -4.53
CA SER A 124 -5.40 22.59 -4.58
C SER A 124 -5.72 23.06 -6.01
N LEU A 125 -4.74 23.04 -6.92
CA LEU A 125 -4.94 23.37 -8.34
C LEU A 125 -5.89 22.38 -9.04
N MET A 126 -5.98 21.12 -8.57
CA MET A 126 -6.93 20.15 -9.12
C MET A 126 -8.39 20.59 -8.92
N ASN A 127 -8.67 21.37 -7.87
CA ASN A 127 -10.01 21.88 -7.57
C ASN A 127 -10.43 23.04 -8.49
N LEU A 128 -9.50 23.68 -9.19
CA LEU A 128 -9.81 24.80 -10.09
C LEU A 128 -10.63 24.37 -11.32
N ARG A 129 -10.58 23.10 -11.72
CA ARG A 129 -11.40 22.58 -12.84
C ARG A 129 -12.88 22.40 -12.48
N GLY A 130 -13.22 22.27 -11.20
CA GLY A 130 -14.59 22.01 -10.75
C GLY A 130 -15.50 23.24 -10.71
N ASN A 131 -14.94 24.45 -10.67
CA ASN A 131 -15.72 25.68 -10.51
C ASN A 131 -16.24 26.30 -11.82
N ASN A 132 -15.85 25.77 -12.99
CA ASN A 132 -16.28 26.32 -14.29
C ASN A 132 -17.56 25.65 -14.86
N THR A 133 -18.05 24.57 -14.27
CA THR A 133 -19.26 23.87 -14.75
C THR A 133 -20.56 24.30 -14.06
N VAL A 134 -20.49 24.98 -12.91
CA VAL A 134 -21.70 25.46 -12.20
C VAL A 134 -22.23 26.78 -12.78
N TYR A 135 -21.39 27.60 -13.41
CA TYR A 135 -21.80 28.89 -13.99
C TYR A 135 -22.55 28.82 -15.33
N HIS A 136 -22.80 27.62 -15.86
CA HIS A 136 -23.48 27.43 -17.15
C HIS A 136 -24.84 26.73 -17.06
N LEU A 137 -25.35 26.47 -15.85
CA LEU A 137 -26.66 25.85 -15.64
C LEU A 137 -27.79 26.83 -15.25
N ASP A 138 -27.46 28.12 -15.07
CA ASP A 138 -28.46 29.18 -14.89
C ASP A 138 -28.52 30.06 -16.16
N LYS A 139 -29.19 29.58 -17.21
CA LYS A 139 -29.79 30.41 -18.26
C LYS A 139 -31.02 29.75 -18.86
#